data_AF-A0A7W1RT21-F1
#
_entry.id   AF-A0A7W1RT21-F1
#
_cell.length_a   1.000
_cell.length_b   1.000
_cell.length_c   1.000
_cell.angle_alpha   90.00
_cell.angle_beta   90.00
_cell.angle_gamma   90.00
#
_symmetry.space_group_name_H-M   'P 1'
#
loop_
_entity.id
_entity.type
_entity.pdbx_description
1 polymer ?
#
loop_
_entity_poly.entity_id
_entity_poly.type
_entity_poly.pdbx_seq_one_letter_code
_entity_poly.pdbx_strand_id
1 'polypeptide(L)'
;MRWLEQLRAEGHVREAAIARLHALLVRAARFEVSRRRVALPHLRGDEFEDIAQQSADDALLAVLAKLDDFRGDSRFTTWAYKFALLEAAVSLRRRAWQGREIPVEGETWTRLEKKTDGSPSLVVERAELMTAIREAIETALTPRQREVLVAAALNEVPIDVLAEREGTTRGAVYKMLHDARRKLRAELARKGLAPGDAQGGGG
;
A
#
# COMPACT_ATOMS: atom_id res chain seq x y z
N MET A 1 -9.62 27.91 -21.80
CA MET A 1 -8.75 27.04 -22.62
C MET A 1 -8.92 25.59 -22.15
N ARG A 2 -9.23 24.68 -23.06
CA ARG A 2 -9.50 23.27 -22.75
C ARG A 2 -8.17 22.54 -22.62
N TRP A 3 -7.79 22.11 -21.41
CA TRP A 3 -6.51 21.43 -21.13
C TRP A 3 -6.18 20.32 -22.14
N LEU A 4 -7.17 19.51 -22.53
CA LEU A 4 -6.99 18.40 -23.46
C LEU A 4 -6.55 18.87 -24.85
N GLU A 5 -7.14 19.95 -25.37
CA GLU A 5 -6.76 20.50 -26.68
C GLU A 5 -5.29 20.94 -26.66
N GLN A 6 -4.84 21.56 -25.58
CA GLN A 6 -3.47 22.05 -25.47
C GLN A 6 -2.45 20.93 -25.24
N LEU A 7 -2.81 19.90 -24.47
CA LEU A 7 -1.94 18.74 -24.23
C LEU A 7 -1.84 17.82 -25.46
N ARG A 8 -2.81 17.88 -26.37
CA ARG A 8 -2.82 17.20 -27.67
C ARG A 8 -2.26 18.05 -28.82
N ALA A 9 -1.99 19.33 -28.59
CA ALA A 9 -1.38 20.20 -29.59
C ALA A 9 0.06 19.76 -29.91
N GLU A 10 0.70 20.43 -30.85
CA GLU A 10 2.11 20.19 -31.20
C GLU A 10 2.99 21.39 -30.82
N GLY A 11 4.30 21.14 -30.72
CA GLY A 11 5.31 22.16 -30.45
C GLY A 11 5.07 22.95 -29.15
N HIS A 12 5.33 24.26 -29.21
CA HIS A 12 5.36 25.15 -28.06
C HIS A 12 4.06 25.17 -27.24
N VAL A 13 2.89 24.95 -27.87
CA VAL A 13 1.60 24.93 -27.15
C VAL A 13 1.52 23.74 -26.20
N ARG A 14 1.97 22.56 -26.66
CA ARG A 14 2.01 21.36 -25.84
C ARG A 14 3.06 21.44 -24.75
N GLU A 15 4.25 21.95 -25.07
CA GLU A 15 5.32 22.17 -24.09
C GLU A 15 4.87 23.10 -22.97
N ALA A 16 4.23 24.23 -23.31
CA ALA A 16 3.69 25.17 -22.32
C ALA A 16 2.52 24.56 -21.51
N ALA A 17 1.73 23.67 -22.10
CA ALA A 17 0.69 22.95 -21.37
C ALA A 17 1.28 21.94 -20.39
N ILE A 18 2.29 21.18 -20.82
CA ILE A 18 3.03 20.22 -19.97
C ILE A 18 3.69 20.95 -18.79
N ALA A 19 4.38 22.07 -19.04
CA ALA A 19 5.02 22.84 -17.98
C ALA A 19 4.01 23.37 -16.93
N ARG A 20 2.84 23.86 -17.37
CA ARG A 20 1.78 24.31 -16.45
C ARG A 20 1.15 23.15 -15.68
N LEU A 21 0.97 21.99 -16.32
CA LEU A 21 0.46 20.79 -15.67
C LEU A 21 1.45 20.31 -14.60
N HIS A 22 2.72 20.22 -14.95
CA HIS A 22 3.80 19.85 -14.05
C HIS A 22 3.85 20.76 -12.82
N ALA A 23 3.83 22.08 -13.01
CA ALA A 23 3.81 23.04 -11.90
C ALA A 23 2.58 22.86 -10.97
N LEU A 24 1.43 22.43 -11.53
CA LEU A 24 0.25 22.10 -10.73
C LEU A 24 0.43 20.80 -9.94
N LEU A 25 1.04 19.78 -10.54
CA LEU A 25 1.32 18.50 -9.90
C LEU A 25 2.38 18.66 -8.79
N VAL A 26 3.40 19.50 -8.98
CA VAL A 26 4.39 19.83 -7.93
C VAL A 26 3.70 20.44 -6.71
N ARG A 27 2.78 21.40 -6.90
CA ARG A 27 2.01 21.98 -5.79
C ARG A 27 1.16 20.92 -5.07
N ALA A 28 0.56 20.00 -5.82
CA ALA A 28 -0.23 18.91 -5.27
C ALA A 28 0.61 17.93 -4.45
N ALA A 29 1.77 17.54 -4.97
CA ALA A 29 2.69 16.64 -4.30
C ALA A 29 3.25 17.28 -3.02
N ARG A 30 3.70 18.55 -3.08
CA ARG A 30 4.18 19.30 -1.90
C ARG A 30 3.10 19.41 -0.81
N PHE A 31 1.84 19.65 -1.20
CA PHE A 31 0.72 19.66 -0.27
C PHE A 31 0.58 18.31 0.45
N GLU A 32 0.60 17.19 -0.28
CA GLU A 32 0.47 15.86 0.32
C GLU A 32 1.65 15.50 1.22
N VAL A 33 2.86 15.84 0.79
CA VAL A 33 4.09 15.64 1.57
C VAL A 33 4.03 16.43 2.88
N SER A 34 3.65 17.71 2.81
CA SER A 34 3.50 18.56 4.00
C SER A 34 2.44 18.01 4.96
N ARG A 35 1.31 17.55 4.42
CA ARG A 35 0.21 16.96 5.20
C ARG A 35 0.65 15.70 5.97
N ARG A 36 1.57 14.91 5.41
CA ARG A 36 2.04 13.64 6.01
C ARG A 36 3.36 13.75 6.77
N ARG A 37 4.03 14.90 6.72
CA ARG A 37 5.37 15.13 7.30
C ARG A 37 5.46 14.71 8.77
N VAL A 38 4.42 14.98 9.57
CA VAL A 38 4.40 14.68 11.01
C VAL A 38 4.51 13.17 11.29
N ALA A 39 4.02 12.33 10.38
CA ALA A 39 4.10 10.87 10.54
C ALA A 39 5.48 10.29 10.17
N LEU A 40 6.42 11.11 9.69
CA LEU A 40 7.71 10.69 9.14
C LEU A 40 8.88 11.52 9.73
N PRO A 41 9.12 11.46 11.05
CA PRO A 41 10.10 12.31 11.72
C PRO A 41 11.56 12.01 11.32
N HIS A 42 11.82 10.87 10.70
CA HIS A 42 13.16 10.44 10.31
C HIS A 42 13.63 10.97 8.95
N LEU A 43 12.75 11.60 8.16
CA LEU A 43 13.11 12.18 6.87
C LEU A 43 13.54 13.64 7.02
N ARG A 44 14.60 14.03 6.32
CA ARG A 44 15.14 15.39 6.31
C ARG A 44 14.36 16.30 5.37
N GLY A 45 14.54 17.61 5.55
CA GLY A 45 13.80 18.66 4.84
C GLY A 45 13.95 18.63 3.31
N ASP A 46 15.16 18.35 2.83
CA ASP A 46 15.54 18.17 1.42
C ASP A 46 14.87 16.95 0.80
N GLU A 47 14.84 15.82 1.51
CA GLU A 47 14.20 14.58 1.03
C GLU A 47 12.72 14.77 0.70
N PHE A 48 12.01 15.62 1.45
CA PHE A 48 10.59 15.90 1.20
C PHE A 48 10.36 16.64 -0.12
N GLU A 49 11.26 17.56 -0.48
CA GLU A 49 11.17 18.29 -1.73
C GLU A 49 11.49 17.39 -2.92
N ASP A 50 12.53 16.56 -2.81
CA ASP A 50 12.88 15.57 -3.83
C ASP A 50 11.72 14.59 -4.08
N ILE A 51 11.08 14.11 -3.00
CA ILE A 51 9.89 13.25 -3.11
C ILE A 51 8.75 13.98 -3.82
N ALA A 52 8.51 15.25 -3.50
CA ALA A 52 7.45 16.02 -4.15
C ALA A 52 7.72 16.20 -5.65
N GLN A 53 8.97 16.49 -6.02
CA GLN A 53 9.39 16.68 -7.40
C GLN A 53 9.25 15.38 -8.20
N GLN A 54 9.83 14.28 -7.71
CA GLN A 54 9.74 12.98 -8.38
C GLN A 54 8.28 12.50 -8.51
N SER A 55 7.46 12.69 -7.46
CA SER A 55 6.05 12.29 -7.50
C SER A 55 5.25 13.11 -8.51
N ALA A 56 5.62 14.37 -8.75
CA ALA A 56 4.99 15.20 -9.78
C ALA A 56 5.39 14.77 -11.19
N ASP A 57 6.64 14.34 -11.38
CA ASP A 57 7.14 13.79 -12.64
C ASP A 57 6.42 12.48 -13.00
N ASP A 58 6.33 11.55 -12.04
CA ASP A 58 5.61 10.29 -12.21
C ASP A 58 4.12 10.51 -12.48
N ALA A 59 3.50 11.45 -11.73
CA ALA A 59 2.12 11.82 -11.94
C ALA A 59 1.89 12.45 -13.32
N LEU A 60 2.84 13.26 -13.83
CA LEU A 60 2.75 13.84 -15.16
C LEU A 60 2.73 12.74 -16.23
N LEU A 61 3.65 11.78 -16.14
CA LEU A 61 3.69 10.63 -17.05
C LEU A 61 2.37 9.84 -16.99
N ALA A 62 1.87 9.56 -15.79
CA ALA A 62 0.62 8.83 -15.60
C ALA A 62 -0.61 9.58 -16.15
N VAL A 63 -0.66 10.90 -15.97
CA VAL A 63 -1.73 11.76 -16.51
C VAL A 63 -1.69 11.79 -18.03
N LEU A 64 -0.51 11.96 -18.64
CA LEU A 64 -0.36 11.97 -20.09
C LEU A 64 -0.70 10.61 -20.72
N ALA A 65 -0.30 9.51 -20.08
CA ALA A 65 -0.62 8.16 -20.53
C ALA A 65 -2.12 7.83 -20.45
N LYS A 66 -2.85 8.50 -19.55
CA LYS A 66 -4.30 8.29 -19.32
C LYS A 66 -5.15 9.46 -19.80
N LEU A 67 -4.60 10.30 -20.66
CA LEU A 67 -5.29 11.53 -21.09
C LEU A 67 -6.64 11.24 -21.76
N ASP A 68 -6.74 10.11 -22.48
CA ASP A 68 -7.96 9.66 -23.15
C ASP A 68 -8.99 9.02 -22.21
N ASP A 69 -8.57 8.62 -21.01
CA ASP A 69 -9.47 8.09 -19.98
C ASP A 69 -10.25 9.20 -19.26
N PHE A 70 -9.89 10.47 -19.46
CA PHE A 70 -10.56 11.59 -18.83
C PHE A 70 -11.95 11.83 -19.43
N ARG A 71 -12.99 11.42 -18.68
CA ARG A 71 -14.40 11.47 -19.11
C ARG A 71 -15.06 12.86 -19.01
N GLY A 72 -14.44 13.82 -18.34
CA GLY A 72 -15.01 15.17 -18.16
C GLY A 72 -15.94 15.35 -16.97
N ASP A 73 -16.10 14.34 -16.10
CA ASP A 73 -16.99 14.38 -14.93
C ASP A 73 -16.56 15.37 -13.82
N SER A 74 -15.39 16.00 -13.97
CA SER A 74 -14.84 17.01 -13.04
C SER A 74 -13.91 17.96 -13.80
N ARG A 75 -13.39 19.01 -13.14
CA ARG A 75 -12.31 19.81 -13.73
C ARG A 75 -11.08 18.91 -13.98
N PHE A 76 -10.46 19.04 -15.15
CA PHE A 76 -9.24 18.29 -15.52
C PHE A 76 -8.17 18.38 -14.43
N THR A 77 -7.97 19.57 -13.86
CA THR A 77 -6.99 19.80 -12.81
C THR A 77 -7.30 19.02 -11.53
N THR A 78 -8.57 18.85 -11.17
CA THR A 78 -9.00 18.02 -10.03
C THR A 78 -8.71 16.54 -10.28
N TRP A 79 -8.95 16.07 -11.50
CA TRP A 79 -8.62 14.70 -11.89
C TRP A 79 -7.10 14.46 -11.86
N ALA A 80 -6.32 15.35 -12.47
CA ALA A 80 -4.85 15.29 -12.47
C ALA A 80 -4.26 15.36 -11.05
N TYR A 81 -4.84 16.17 -10.16
CA TYR A 81 -4.40 16.31 -8.76
C TYR A 81 -4.35 14.96 -8.04
N LYS A 82 -5.31 14.06 -8.32
CA LYS A 82 -5.39 12.74 -7.69
C LYS A 82 -4.16 11.89 -7.96
N PHE A 83 -3.52 12.05 -9.12
CA PHE A 83 -2.29 11.32 -9.47
C PHE A 83 -1.13 11.79 -8.59
N ALA A 84 -0.90 13.09 -8.49
CA ALA A 84 0.16 13.63 -7.64
C ALA A 84 -0.04 13.29 -6.15
N LEU A 85 -1.28 13.33 -5.66
CA LEU A 85 -1.58 12.89 -4.29
C LEU A 85 -1.27 11.41 -4.08
N LEU A 86 -1.62 10.56 -5.06
CA LEU A 86 -1.37 9.12 -4.99
C LEU A 86 0.13 8.84 -5.03
N GLU A 87 0.86 9.38 -6.00
CA GLU A 87 2.30 9.14 -6.15
C GLU A 87 3.07 9.67 -4.93
N ALA A 88 2.76 10.87 -4.44
CA ALA A 88 3.39 11.40 -3.23
C ALA A 88 3.14 10.50 -2.01
N ALA A 89 1.91 10.04 -1.82
CA ALA A 89 1.57 9.14 -0.72
C ALA A 89 2.30 7.78 -0.81
N VAL A 90 2.48 7.26 -2.02
CA VAL A 90 3.23 6.03 -2.29
C VAL A 90 4.71 6.21 -2.00
N SER A 91 5.32 7.25 -2.57
CA SER A 91 6.74 7.55 -2.42
C SER A 91 7.11 7.77 -0.94
N LEU A 92 6.26 8.46 -0.19
CA LEU A 92 6.45 8.63 1.26
C LEU A 92 6.40 7.30 2.03
N ARG A 93 5.46 6.41 1.71
CA ARG A 93 5.40 5.08 2.34
C ARG A 93 6.63 4.24 2.02
N ARG A 94 7.09 4.27 0.76
CA ARG A 94 8.33 3.61 0.33
C ARG A 94 9.53 4.13 1.08
N ARG A 95 9.70 5.45 1.14
CA ARG A 95 10.80 6.07 1.86
C ARG A 95 10.78 5.76 3.36
N ALA A 96 9.59 5.78 3.99
CA ALA A 96 9.42 5.42 5.40
C ALA A 96 9.88 4.00 5.73
N TRP A 97 9.80 3.10 4.75
CA TRP A 97 10.19 1.70 4.84
C TRP A 97 11.57 1.40 4.22
N GLN A 98 12.26 2.41 3.69
CA GLN A 98 13.59 2.24 3.15
C GLN A 98 14.60 2.02 4.29
N GLY A 99 15.42 0.97 4.19
CA GLY A 99 16.37 0.60 5.24
C GLY A 99 15.76 -0.04 6.48
N ARG A 100 14.43 -0.22 6.54
CA ARG A 100 13.80 -1.03 7.60
C ARG A 100 13.94 -2.51 7.28
N GLU A 101 14.55 -3.26 8.18
CA GLU A 101 14.48 -4.72 8.17
C GLU A 101 13.03 -5.14 8.49
N ILE A 102 12.49 -6.06 7.69
CA ILE A 102 11.21 -6.70 8.02
C ILE A 102 11.54 -7.75 9.07
N PRO A 103 10.95 -7.71 10.26
CA PRO A 103 11.19 -8.70 11.29
C PRO A 103 11.00 -10.11 10.74
N VAL A 104 11.92 -11.01 11.07
CA VAL A 104 11.83 -12.41 10.68
C VAL A 104 10.56 -13.00 11.31
N GLU A 105 9.96 -13.95 10.62
CA GLU A 105 8.72 -14.59 11.02
C GLU A 105 8.72 -15.04 12.50
N GLY A 106 9.77 -15.70 12.97
CA GLY A 106 9.89 -16.17 14.35
C GLY A 106 9.81 -15.06 15.42
N GLU A 107 10.45 -13.92 15.18
CA GLU A 107 10.37 -12.76 16.09
C GLU A 107 8.98 -12.14 16.11
N THR A 108 8.34 -12.11 14.94
CA THR A 108 7.00 -11.53 14.76
C THR A 108 5.97 -12.32 15.56
N TRP A 109 6.02 -13.65 15.47
CA TRP A 109 5.13 -14.50 16.24
C TRP A 109 5.38 -14.41 17.75
N THR A 110 6.63 -14.37 18.18
CA THR A 110 6.99 -14.23 19.61
C THR A 110 6.42 -12.94 20.21
N ARG A 111 6.36 -11.84 19.43
CA ARG A 111 5.72 -10.58 19.87
C ARG A 111 4.20 -10.69 19.95
N LEU A 112 3.58 -11.44 19.03
CA LEU A 112 2.13 -11.62 18.99
C LEU A 112 1.64 -12.46 20.17
N GLU A 113 2.39 -13.49 20.55
CA GLU A 113 2.13 -14.34 21.73
C GLU A 113 2.27 -13.56 23.05
N LYS A 114 3.19 -12.59 23.14
CA LYS A 114 3.35 -11.76 24.36
C LYS A 114 2.22 -10.75 24.60
N LYS A 115 1.35 -10.51 23.61
CA LYS A 115 0.21 -9.56 23.73
C LYS A 115 -1.08 -10.21 24.25
N THR A 116 -1.07 -11.49 24.62
CA THR A 116 -2.26 -12.17 25.16
C THR A 116 -2.48 -11.82 26.64
N ASP A 117 -3.18 -10.72 26.89
CA ASP A 117 -3.81 -10.44 28.18
C ASP A 117 -5.28 -10.89 28.14
N GLY A 118 -5.72 -11.68 29.14
CA GLY A 118 -7.09 -12.20 29.21
C GLY A 118 -7.31 -13.20 30.34
N SER A 119 -8.57 -13.64 30.52
CA SER A 119 -8.91 -14.69 31.48
C SER A 119 -8.26 -16.04 31.09
N PRO A 120 -7.96 -16.95 32.04
CA PRO A 120 -7.24 -18.19 31.75
C PRO A 120 -7.85 -19.07 30.65
N SER A 121 -9.19 -19.11 30.55
CA SER A 121 -9.90 -19.88 29.50
C SER A 121 -9.71 -19.27 28.10
N LEU A 122 -9.73 -17.94 27.99
CA LEU A 122 -9.50 -17.23 26.73
C LEU A 122 -8.05 -17.33 26.27
N VAL A 123 -7.10 -17.45 27.20
CA VAL A 123 -5.68 -17.66 26.88
C VAL A 123 -5.44 -19.02 26.22
N VAL A 124 -6.09 -20.08 26.71
CA VAL A 124 -5.94 -21.44 26.15
C VAL A 124 -6.53 -21.54 24.74
N GLU A 125 -7.78 -21.12 24.55
CA GLU A 125 -8.44 -21.13 23.23
C GLU A 125 -7.66 -20.31 22.20
N ARG A 126 -7.12 -19.16 22.62
CA ARG A 126 -6.30 -18.32 21.76
C ARG A 126 -4.95 -18.95 21.44
N ALA A 127 -4.31 -19.62 22.38
CA ALA A 127 -3.05 -20.33 22.14
C ALA A 127 -3.24 -21.49 21.14
N GLU A 128 -4.34 -22.23 21.25
CA GLU A 128 -4.70 -23.29 20.30
C GLU A 128 -4.92 -22.73 18.88
N LEU A 129 -5.69 -21.64 18.76
CA LEU A 129 -5.91 -20.97 17.48
C LEU A 129 -4.60 -20.45 16.87
N MET A 130 -3.73 -19.83 17.69
CA MET A 130 -2.45 -19.30 17.24
C MET A 130 -1.51 -20.40 16.74
N THR A 131 -1.47 -21.54 17.44
CA THR A 131 -0.72 -22.74 17.02
C THR A 131 -1.26 -23.24 15.68
N ALA A 132 -2.58 -23.38 15.54
CA ALA A 132 -3.20 -23.83 14.30
C ALA A 132 -2.93 -22.90 13.11
N ILE A 133 -2.94 -21.56 13.33
CA ILE A 133 -2.59 -20.56 12.32
C ILE A 133 -1.13 -20.72 11.88
N ARG A 134 -0.19 -20.85 12.82
CA ARG A 134 1.23 -21.04 12.52
C ARG A 134 1.46 -22.29 11.68
N GLU A 135 0.90 -23.41 12.10
CA GLU A 135 0.99 -24.67 11.36
C GLU A 135 0.38 -24.57 9.95
N ALA A 136 -0.77 -23.89 9.82
CA ALA A 136 -1.40 -23.69 8.51
C ALA A 136 -0.54 -22.82 7.58
N ILE A 137 0.12 -21.80 8.13
CA ILE A 137 1.06 -20.96 7.39
C ILE A 137 2.30 -21.75 6.96
N GLU A 138 2.79 -22.64 7.82
CA GLU A 138 3.94 -23.48 7.53
C GLU A 138 3.64 -24.55 6.48
N THR A 139 2.45 -25.14 6.51
CA THR A 139 2.12 -26.31 5.69
C THR A 139 1.35 -25.99 4.40
N ALA A 140 0.51 -24.94 4.39
CA ALA A 140 -0.37 -24.64 3.26
C ALA A 140 0.24 -23.65 2.25
N LEU A 141 1.15 -22.79 2.73
CA LEU A 141 1.70 -21.68 1.95
C LEU A 141 3.08 -22.01 1.40
N THR A 142 3.37 -21.53 0.19
CA THR A 142 4.74 -21.54 -0.33
C THR A 142 5.61 -20.56 0.48
N PRO A 143 6.96 -20.71 0.49
CA PRO A 143 7.84 -19.78 1.19
C PRO A 143 7.56 -18.31 0.83
N ARG A 144 7.34 -18.04 -0.46
CA ARG A 144 7.00 -16.70 -0.95
C ARG A 144 5.64 -16.20 -0.46
N GLN A 145 4.61 -17.06 -0.47
CA GLN A 145 3.28 -16.69 0.03
C GLN A 145 3.33 -16.36 1.53
N ARG A 146 4.11 -17.12 2.28
CA ARG A 146 4.33 -16.93 3.72
C ARG A 146 5.03 -15.60 4.00
N GLU A 147 6.13 -15.34 3.32
CA GLU A 147 6.89 -14.09 3.47
C GLU A 147 6.03 -12.86 3.21
N VAL A 148 5.31 -12.84 2.08
CA VAL A 148 4.43 -11.72 1.70
C VAL A 148 3.25 -11.57 2.68
N LEU A 149 2.68 -12.68 3.16
CA LEU A 149 1.60 -12.65 4.14
C LEU A 149 2.06 -12.12 5.49
N VAL A 150 3.18 -12.61 6.03
CA VAL A 150 3.75 -12.17 7.30
C VAL A 150 4.11 -10.69 7.23
N ALA A 151 4.78 -10.28 6.15
CA ALA A 151 5.15 -8.89 5.95
C ALA A 151 3.92 -7.97 5.90
N ALA A 152 2.87 -8.33 5.17
CA ALA A 152 1.67 -7.50 5.05
C ALA A 152 0.77 -7.53 6.31
N ALA A 153 0.52 -8.72 6.87
CA ALA A 153 -0.52 -8.92 7.89
C ALA A 153 0.00 -8.75 9.32
N LEU A 154 1.27 -9.05 9.57
CA LEU A 154 1.85 -8.99 10.92
C LEU A 154 2.81 -7.82 11.09
N ASN A 155 3.59 -7.50 10.05
CA ASN A 155 4.53 -6.38 10.07
C ASN A 155 3.93 -5.09 9.49
N GLU A 156 2.69 -5.12 9.00
CA GLU A 156 1.97 -3.97 8.44
C GLU A 156 2.74 -3.27 7.30
N VAL A 157 3.56 -4.02 6.56
CA VAL A 157 4.32 -3.50 5.43
C VAL A 157 3.35 -3.10 4.32
N PRO A 158 3.38 -1.85 3.82
CA PRO A 158 2.49 -1.42 2.76
C PRO A 158 2.69 -2.22 1.45
N ILE A 159 1.60 -2.51 0.75
CA ILE A 159 1.61 -3.32 -0.48
C ILE A 159 2.50 -2.74 -1.58
N ASP A 160 2.60 -1.41 -1.65
CA ASP A 160 3.47 -0.72 -2.60
C ASP A 160 4.96 -0.86 -2.31
N VAL A 161 5.32 -1.06 -1.04
CA VAL A 161 6.68 -1.39 -0.59
C VAL A 161 6.98 -2.86 -0.90
N LEU A 162 6.04 -3.75 -0.61
CA LEU A 162 6.19 -5.17 -0.92
C LEU A 162 6.36 -5.40 -2.42
N ALA A 163 5.53 -4.75 -3.24
CA ALA A 163 5.62 -4.88 -4.70
C ALA A 163 7.01 -4.47 -5.22
N GLU A 164 7.60 -3.40 -4.69
CA GLU A 164 8.93 -2.94 -5.08
C GLU A 164 10.04 -3.90 -4.62
N ARG A 165 10.04 -4.33 -3.36
CA ARG A 165 11.03 -5.28 -2.82
C ARG A 165 11.01 -6.62 -3.53
N GLU A 166 9.82 -7.08 -3.92
CA GLU A 166 9.59 -8.35 -4.62
C GLU A 166 9.80 -8.26 -6.14
N GLY A 167 10.10 -7.08 -6.69
CA GLY A 167 10.22 -6.87 -8.14
C GLY A 167 8.93 -7.20 -8.90
N THR A 168 7.77 -6.85 -8.35
CA THR A 168 6.44 -7.21 -8.90
C THR A 168 5.44 -6.05 -8.86
N THR A 169 4.19 -6.32 -9.23
CA THR A 169 3.12 -5.31 -9.21
C THR A 169 2.24 -5.44 -7.97
N ARG A 170 1.60 -4.34 -7.55
CA ARG A 170 0.59 -4.35 -6.48
C ARG A 170 -0.50 -5.40 -6.73
N GLY A 171 -0.96 -5.52 -7.98
CA GLY A 171 -1.99 -6.50 -8.36
C GLY A 171 -1.53 -7.94 -8.12
N ALA A 172 -0.28 -8.26 -8.43
CA ALA A 172 0.30 -9.57 -8.15
C ALA A 172 0.40 -9.84 -6.64
N VAL A 173 0.82 -8.85 -5.83
CA VAL A 173 0.85 -8.96 -4.36
C VAL A 173 -0.56 -9.19 -3.81
N TYR A 174 -1.57 -8.44 -4.26
CA TYR A 174 -2.96 -8.63 -3.84
C TYR A 174 -3.50 -10.01 -4.18
N LYS A 175 -3.23 -10.50 -5.39
CA LYS A 175 -3.62 -11.85 -5.82
C LYS A 175 -2.95 -12.91 -4.92
N MET A 176 -1.66 -12.75 -4.65
CA MET A 176 -0.92 -13.67 -3.78
C MET A 176 -1.48 -13.71 -2.35
N LEU A 177 -1.76 -12.54 -1.76
CA LEU A 177 -2.37 -12.42 -0.44
C LEU A 177 -3.78 -13.04 -0.40
N HIS A 178 -4.56 -12.84 -1.46
CA HIS A 178 -5.89 -13.45 -1.58
C HIS A 178 -5.79 -14.98 -1.61
N ASP A 179 -4.90 -15.52 -2.44
CA ASP A 179 -4.66 -16.96 -2.54
C ASP A 179 -4.15 -17.56 -1.22
N ALA A 180 -3.23 -16.87 -0.54
CA ALA A 180 -2.74 -17.28 0.78
C ALA A 180 -3.87 -17.34 1.82
N ARG A 181 -4.69 -16.28 1.94
CA ARG A 181 -5.85 -16.26 2.85
C ARG A 181 -6.86 -17.37 2.55
N ARG A 182 -7.12 -17.66 1.27
CA ARG A 182 -8.03 -18.73 0.88
C ARG A 182 -7.52 -20.10 1.34
N LYS A 183 -6.23 -20.39 1.16
CA LYS A 183 -5.61 -21.64 1.61
C LYS A 183 -5.68 -21.79 3.13
N LEU A 184 -5.34 -20.72 3.87
CA LEU A 184 -5.40 -20.74 5.34
C LEU A 184 -6.80 -20.99 5.86
N ARG A 185 -7.82 -20.33 5.28
CA ARG A 185 -9.22 -20.59 5.65
C ARG A 185 -9.62 -22.04 5.44
N ALA A 186 -9.20 -22.65 4.34
CA ALA A 186 -9.48 -24.05 4.05
C ALA A 186 -8.84 -24.98 5.09
N GLU A 187 -7.57 -24.75 5.46
CA GLU A 187 -6.88 -25.55 6.47
C GLU A 187 -7.46 -25.38 7.88
N LEU A 188 -7.76 -24.14 8.28
CA LEU A 188 -8.39 -23.89 9.58
C LEU A 188 -9.79 -24.51 9.66
N ALA A 189 -10.57 -24.46 8.58
CA ALA A 189 -11.86 -25.12 8.51
C ALA A 189 -11.75 -26.65 8.64
N ARG A 190 -10.74 -27.28 8.04
CA ARG A 190 -10.47 -28.72 8.23
C ARG A 190 -10.17 -29.08 9.68
N LYS A 191 -9.58 -28.17 10.45
CA LYS A 191 -9.28 -28.33 11.88
C LYS A 191 -10.46 -27.97 12.79
N GLY A 192 -11.63 -27.62 12.24
CA GLY A 192 -12.78 -27.15 13.02
C GLY A 192 -12.60 -25.74 13.60
N LEU A 193 -11.56 -25.02 13.19
CA LEU A 193 -11.19 -23.68 13.65
C LEU A 193 -11.51 -22.63 12.58
N ALA A 194 -12.53 -22.86 11.76
CA ALA A 194 -12.96 -21.88 10.78
C ALA A 194 -13.24 -20.56 11.51
N PRO A 195 -12.68 -19.42 11.06
CA PRO A 195 -13.08 -18.14 11.61
C PRO A 195 -14.58 -18.02 11.36
N GLY A 196 -15.38 -18.03 12.43
CA GLY A 196 -16.81 -17.82 12.33
C GLY A 196 -17.05 -16.54 11.54
N ASP A 197 -17.96 -16.59 10.57
CA ASP A 197 -18.48 -15.36 9.98
C ASP A 197 -18.91 -14.49 11.14
N ALA A 198 -18.20 -13.38 11.37
CA ALA A 198 -18.59 -12.39 12.35
C ALA A 198 -19.88 -11.73 11.84
N GLN A 199 -21.01 -12.41 12.04
CA GLN A 199 -22.38 -11.95 11.81
C GLN A 199 -23.22 -12.33 13.03
N GLY A 200 -23.76 -11.30 13.70
CA GLY A 200 -24.74 -11.36 14.80
C GLY A 200 -24.14 -10.96 16.15
N GLY A 201 -24.70 -10.07 16.96
CA GLY A 201 -25.95 -9.32 16.97
C GLY A 201 -25.78 -8.16 17.98
N GLY A 202 -26.54 -7.07 17.89
CA GLY A 202 -27.86 -7.06 18.50
C GLY A 202 -27.76 -6.78 19.99
N GLY A 203 -27.72 -5.49 20.34
CA GLY A 203 -27.87 -4.92 21.67
C GLY A 203 -28.27 -3.47 21.51
#